data_AF-A0A4Y9J7Q5-F1
#
_entry.id   AF-A0A4Y9J7Q5-F1
#
_cell.length_a   1.000
_cell.length_b   1.000
_cell.length_c   1.000
_cell.angle_alpha   90.00
_cell.angle_beta   90.00
_cell.angle_gamma   90.00
#
_symmetry.space_group_name_H-M   'P 1'
#
loop_
_entity.id
_entity.type
_entity.pdbx_description
1 polymer ?
#
loop_
_entity_poly.entity_id
_entity_poly.type
_entity_poly.pdbx_seq_one_letter_code
_entity_poly.pdbx_strand_id
1 'polypeptide(L)'
;MGIEKTVSELAEILGVSRQAMNNRVKSLPEEFVEKNEKGVTVVNRAGLVKLEEIYKTTIFEDEPISEEVKQRELMEILVDEKNDEISRLYKQLEVKDKQIAEKDEQLRVKDVQISEKDKQLDQQQQLTLKAMADKDVLKLELEEVKAHAQEKSKGFFARLLGR
;
A
#
# COMPACT_ATOMS: atom_id res chain seq x y z
N MET A 1 0.55 -35.63 -33.18
CA MET A 1 -0.59 -36.00 -34.03
C MET A 1 -1.84 -35.73 -33.21
N GLY A 2 -2.83 -35.03 -33.77
CA GLY A 2 -4.09 -34.80 -33.07
C GLY A 2 -4.83 -36.11 -32.84
N ILE A 3 -5.59 -36.20 -31.75
CA ILE A 3 -6.48 -37.35 -31.51
C ILE A 3 -7.65 -37.24 -32.48
N GLU A 4 -7.76 -38.21 -33.39
CA GLU A 4 -8.86 -38.33 -34.37
C GLU A 4 -9.37 -39.77 -34.42
N LYS A 5 -10.65 -39.94 -34.77
CA LYS A 5 -11.25 -41.26 -34.99
C LYS A 5 -12.09 -41.28 -36.26
N THR A 6 -11.99 -42.36 -37.02
CA THR A 6 -12.87 -42.62 -38.16
C THR A 6 -14.27 -43.00 -37.70
N VAL A 7 -15.25 -42.86 -38.59
CA VAL A 7 -16.63 -43.36 -38.38
C VAL A 7 -16.66 -44.84 -37.97
N SER A 8 -15.71 -45.64 -38.46
CA SER A 8 -15.64 -47.07 -38.16
C SER A 8 -15.22 -47.34 -36.72
N GLU A 9 -14.15 -46.68 -36.27
CA GLU A 9 -13.65 -46.81 -34.90
C GLU A 9 -14.68 -46.28 -33.90
N LEU A 10 -15.32 -45.15 -34.22
CA LEU A 10 -16.40 -44.60 -33.40
C LEU A 10 -17.58 -45.55 -33.26
N ALA A 11 -17.97 -46.22 -34.35
CA ALA A 11 -19.08 -47.18 -34.33
C ALA A 11 -18.76 -48.39 -33.43
N GLU A 12 -17.52 -48.87 -33.48
CA GLU A 12 -17.03 -49.97 -32.66
C GLU A 12 -16.96 -49.57 -31.17
N ILE A 13 -16.35 -48.43 -30.85
CA ILE A 13 -16.22 -47.92 -29.46
C ILE A 13 -17.59 -47.65 -28.84
N LEU A 14 -18.51 -47.04 -29.59
CA LEU A 14 -19.82 -46.61 -29.09
C LEU A 14 -20.89 -47.70 -29.20
N GLY A 15 -20.54 -48.90 -29.70
CA GLY A 15 -21.46 -50.04 -29.79
C GLY A 15 -22.68 -49.80 -30.70
N VAL A 16 -22.53 -48.99 -31.75
CA VAL A 16 -23.61 -48.69 -32.71
C VAL A 16 -23.24 -49.10 -34.13
N SER A 17 -24.23 -49.20 -35.02
CA SER A 17 -23.95 -49.54 -36.42
C SER A 17 -23.14 -48.44 -37.11
N ARG A 18 -22.24 -48.83 -38.03
CA ARG A 18 -21.46 -47.89 -38.85
C ARG A 18 -22.36 -46.88 -39.58
N GLN A 19 -23.55 -47.31 -40.03
CA GLN A 19 -24.51 -46.44 -40.71
C GLN A 19 -25.14 -45.41 -39.75
N ALA A 20 -25.49 -45.81 -38.53
CA ALA A 20 -25.98 -44.89 -37.50
C ALA A 20 -24.91 -43.87 -37.11
N MET A 21 -23.65 -44.33 -36.95
CA MET A 21 -22.52 -43.44 -36.67
C MET A 21 -22.26 -42.47 -37.82
N ASN A 22 -22.32 -42.92 -39.08
CA ASN A 22 -22.16 -42.06 -40.25
C ASN A 22 -23.23 -40.95 -40.29
N ASN A 23 -24.49 -41.29 -39.97
CA ASN A 23 -25.56 -40.29 -39.88
C ASN A 23 -25.33 -39.29 -38.75
N ARG A 24 -24.81 -39.75 -37.60
CA ARG A 24 -24.41 -38.88 -36.49
C ARG A 24 -23.27 -37.94 -36.90
N VAL A 25 -22.22 -38.45 -37.51
CA VAL A 25 -21.07 -37.63 -37.95
C VAL A 25 -21.48 -36.58 -38.98
N LYS A 26 -22.39 -36.92 -39.91
CA LYS A 26 -22.97 -35.94 -40.86
C LYS A 26 -23.82 -34.84 -40.21
N SER A 27 -24.28 -35.06 -38.97
CA SER A 27 -25.03 -34.07 -38.21
C SER A 27 -24.14 -33.18 -37.33
N LEU A 28 -22.83 -33.47 -37.25
CA LEU A 28 -21.87 -32.63 -36.55
C LEU A 28 -21.56 -31.38 -37.38
N PRO A 29 -21.23 -30.24 -36.73
CA PRO A 29 -20.63 -29.09 -37.39
C PRO A 29 -19.41 -29.45 -38.25
N GLU A 30 -19.21 -28.72 -39.34
CA GLU A 30 -18.10 -28.95 -40.26
C GLU A 30 -16.73 -28.79 -39.58
N GLU A 31 -16.62 -27.92 -38.56
CA GLU A 31 -15.38 -27.75 -37.79
C GLU A 31 -14.95 -29.00 -36.99
N PHE A 32 -15.82 -30.00 -36.85
CA PHE A 32 -15.53 -31.24 -36.10
C PHE A 32 -15.17 -32.42 -37.00
N VAL A 33 -15.30 -32.27 -38.31
CA VAL A 33 -15.18 -33.36 -39.27
C VAL A 33 -14.19 -32.98 -40.35
N GLU A 34 -13.16 -33.79 -40.55
CA GLU A 34 -12.14 -33.55 -41.55
C GLU A 34 -11.79 -34.81 -42.35
N LYS A 35 -10.91 -34.64 -43.34
CA LYS A 35 -10.36 -35.73 -44.14
C LYS A 35 -8.90 -35.91 -43.74
N ASN A 36 -8.54 -37.13 -43.32
CA ASN A 36 -7.15 -37.44 -43.04
C ASN A 36 -6.32 -37.61 -44.33
N GLU A 37 -5.02 -37.88 -44.19
CA GLU A 37 -4.07 -38.06 -45.31
C GLU A 37 -4.49 -39.14 -46.32
N LYS A 38 -5.35 -40.08 -45.92
CA LYS A 38 -5.88 -41.16 -46.77
C LYS A 38 -7.24 -40.82 -47.40
N GLY A 39 -7.75 -39.60 -47.22
CA GLY A 39 -9.06 -39.16 -47.71
C GLY A 39 -10.25 -39.74 -46.94
N VAL A 40 -10.01 -40.34 -45.77
CA VAL A 40 -11.06 -40.92 -44.92
C VAL A 40 -11.64 -39.84 -44.00
N THR A 41 -12.96 -39.86 -43.83
CA THR A 41 -13.63 -38.95 -42.89
C THR A 41 -13.31 -39.34 -41.45
N VAL A 42 -12.78 -38.38 -40.71
CA VAL A 42 -12.42 -38.49 -39.30
C VAL A 42 -13.09 -37.38 -38.50
N VAL A 43 -13.31 -37.65 -37.22
CA VAL A 43 -13.80 -36.67 -36.25
C VAL A 43 -12.61 -36.24 -35.39
N ASN A 44 -12.38 -34.93 -35.31
CA ASN A 44 -11.28 -34.36 -34.55
C ASN A 44 -11.59 -34.32 -33.04
N ARG A 45 -10.60 -34.03 -32.21
CA ARG A 45 -10.72 -34.03 -30.74
C ARG A 45 -11.94 -33.27 -30.21
N ALA A 46 -12.25 -32.08 -30.73
CA ALA A 46 -13.42 -31.31 -30.30
C ALA A 46 -14.73 -32.04 -30.61
N GLY A 47 -14.82 -32.65 -31.80
CA GLY A 47 -15.93 -33.51 -32.19
C GLY A 47 -16.00 -34.82 -31.41
N LEU A 48 -14.89 -35.35 -30.89
CA LEU A 48 -14.89 -36.52 -30.02
C LEU A 48 -15.49 -36.19 -28.65
N VAL A 49 -15.13 -35.07 -28.02
CA VAL A 49 -15.73 -34.58 -26.76
C VAL A 49 -17.24 -34.37 -26.92
N LYS A 50 -17.61 -33.66 -27.99
CA LYS A 50 -18.80 -33.89 -28.83
C LYS A 50 -19.68 -35.11 -28.51
N LEU A 51 -19.15 -36.23 -28.97
CA LEU A 51 -19.77 -37.54 -29.00
C LEU A 51 -19.74 -38.21 -27.63
N GLU A 52 -18.69 -38.03 -26.83
CA GLU A 52 -18.64 -38.53 -25.45
C GLU A 52 -19.78 -37.94 -24.62
N GLU A 53 -20.08 -36.65 -24.78
CA GLU A 53 -21.19 -35.99 -24.10
C GLU A 53 -22.55 -36.60 -24.50
N ILE A 54 -22.71 -36.99 -25.76
CA ILE A 54 -23.96 -37.55 -26.31
C ILE A 54 -24.14 -39.00 -25.90
N TYR A 55 -23.10 -39.82 -26.03
CA TYR A 55 -23.15 -41.26 -25.82
C TYR A 55 -22.79 -41.68 -24.40
N LYS A 56 -22.35 -40.73 -23.55
CA LYS A 56 -21.92 -40.98 -22.16
C LYS A 56 -20.90 -42.11 -22.05
N THR A 57 -20.07 -42.24 -23.08
CA THR A 57 -19.05 -43.29 -23.24
C THR A 57 -17.75 -42.60 -23.57
N THR A 58 -16.68 -42.95 -22.86
CA THR A 58 -15.33 -42.47 -23.17
C THR A 58 -14.87 -43.03 -24.52
N ILE A 59 -14.50 -42.14 -25.43
CA ILE A 59 -14.02 -42.44 -26.78
C ILE A 59 -12.50 -42.32 -26.86
N PHE A 60 -11.93 -41.42 -26.07
CA PHE A 60 -10.49 -41.24 -25.95
C PHE A 60 -10.11 -40.81 -24.54
N GLU A 61 -8.87 -41.09 -24.16
CA GLU A 61 -8.27 -40.55 -22.94
C GLU A 61 -7.17 -39.59 -23.36
N ASP A 62 -7.19 -38.37 -22.85
CA ASP A 62 -6.04 -37.48 -22.99
C ASP A 62 -4.88 -38.07 -22.19
N GLU A 63 -3.67 -37.95 -22.75
CA GLU A 63 -2.47 -38.33 -22.02
C GLU A 63 -2.36 -37.43 -20.76
N PRO A 64 -2.21 -38.02 -19.56
CA PRO A 64 -2.16 -37.24 -18.33
C PRO A 64 -0.96 -36.28 -18.40
N ILE A 65 -1.21 -34.99 -18.16
CA ILE A 65 -0.15 -34.01 -17.98
C ILE A 65 0.76 -34.51 -16.85
N SER A 66 2.07 -34.59 -17.11
CA SER A 66 3.02 -35.10 -16.13
C SER A 66 2.97 -34.26 -14.85
N GLU A 67 3.16 -34.91 -13.70
CA GLU A 67 3.20 -34.21 -12.40
C GLU A 67 4.28 -33.12 -12.37
N GLU A 68 5.37 -33.28 -13.14
CA GLU A 68 6.43 -32.28 -13.27
C GLU A 68 5.94 -30.99 -13.94
N VAL A 69 5.10 -31.10 -14.99
CA VAL A 69 4.50 -29.93 -15.65
C VAL A 69 3.54 -29.21 -14.70
N LYS A 70 2.69 -29.96 -13.98
CA LYS A 70 1.78 -29.37 -12.98
C LYS A 70 2.52 -28.67 -11.84
N GLN A 71 3.59 -29.29 -11.34
CA GLN A 71 4.43 -28.69 -10.29
C GLN A 71 5.13 -27.42 -10.78
N ARG A 72 5.59 -27.42 -12.04
CA ARG A 72 6.22 -26.25 -12.64
C ARG A 72 5.22 -25.08 -12.79
N GLU A 73 4.03 -25.34 -13.31
CA GLU A 73 2.98 -24.33 -13.43
C GLU A 73 2.59 -23.76 -12.07
N LEU A 74 2.43 -24.63 -11.06
CA LEU A 74 2.13 -24.19 -9.69
C LEU A 74 3.26 -23.32 -9.10
N MET A 75 4.52 -23.70 -9.35
CA MET A 75 5.66 -22.94 -8.86
C MET A 75 5.81 -21.60 -9.57
N GLU A 76 5.49 -21.52 -10.86
CA GLU A 76 5.47 -20.27 -11.62
C GLU A 76 4.43 -19.30 -11.04
N ILE A 77 3.21 -19.76 -10.81
CA ILE A 77 2.14 -18.97 -10.16
C ILE A 77 2.61 -18.47 -8.79
N LEU A 78 3.20 -19.36 -7.97
CA LEU A 78 3.66 -19.00 -6.64
C LEU A 78 4.79 -17.95 -6.67
N VAL A 79 5.71 -18.06 -7.63
CA VAL A 79 6.80 -17.09 -7.80
C VAL A 79 6.23 -15.73 -8.20
N ASP A 80 5.27 -15.67 -9.11
CA ASP A 80 4.63 -14.43 -9.53
C ASP A 80 3.88 -13.76 -8.38
N GLU A 81 3.09 -14.52 -7.62
CA GLU A 81 2.39 -14.02 -6.43
C GLU A 81 3.38 -13.44 -5.40
N LYS A 82 4.51 -14.13 -5.19
CA LYS A 82 5.55 -13.66 -4.26
C LYS A 82 6.25 -12.41 -4.78
N ASN A 83 6.52 -12.30 -6.07
CA ASN A 83 7.11 -11.11 -6.68
C ASN A 83 6.19 -9.89 -6.57
N ASP A 84 4.88 -10.08 -6.73
CA ASP A 84 3.87 -9.04 -6.53
C ASP A 84 3.83 -8.56 -5.07
N GLU A 85 3.88 -9.49 -4.12
CA GLU A 85 3.92 -9.19 -2.68
C GLU A 85 5.18 -8.39 -2.33
N ILE A 86 6.34 -8.82 -2.81
CA ILE A 86 7.62 -8.12 -2.65
C ILE A 86 7.52 -6.69 -3.20
N SER A 87 6.98 -6.53 -4.40
CA SER A 87 6.81 -5.21 -5.03
C SER A 87 5.91 -4.27 -4.23
N ARG A 88 4.84 -4.80 -3.63
CA ARG A 88 3.95 -4.03 -2.74
C ARG A 88 4.67 -3.62 -1.46
N LEU A 89 5.43 -4.53 -0.85
CA LEU A 89 6.19 -4.25 0.37
C LEU A 89 7.26 -3.17 0.13
N TYR A 90 7.97 -3.22 -0.99
CA TYR A 90 8.95 -2.16 -1.35
C TYR A 90 8.29 -0.78 -1.48
N LYS A 91 7.13 -0.69 -2.15
CA LYS A 91 6.38 0.58 -2.25
C LYS A 91 5.93 1.11 -0.89
N GLN A 92 5.49 0.23 0.01
CA GLN A 92 5.14 0.63 1.38
C GLN A 92 6.36 1.15 2.14
N LEU A 93 7.52 0.52 1.96
CA LEU A 93 8.76 0.94 2.60
C LEU A 93 9.17 2.33 2.12
N GLU A 94 9.15 2.58 0.80
CA GLU A 94 9.45 3.89 0.21
C GLU A 94 8.53 5.01 0.74
N VAL A 95 7.24 4.72 0.89
CA VAL A 95 6.29 5.68 1.48
C VAL A 95 6.61 5.96 2.95
N LYS A 96 6.95 4.94 3.73
CA LYS A 96 7.33 5.10 5.13
C LYS A 96 8.62 5.89 5.28
N ASP A 97 9.61 5.66 4.44
CA ASP A 97 10.87 6.40 4.46
C ASP A 97 10.64 7.90 4.18
N LYS A 98 9.78 8.24 3.21
CA LYS A 98 9.38 9.63 2.95
C LYS A 98 8.67 10.25 4.16
N GLN A 99 7.75 9.52 4.78
CA GLN A 99 7.04 10.01 5.97
C GLN A 99 7.98 10.24 7.16
N ILE A 100 9.00 9.40 7.32
CA ILE A 100 10.02 9.57 8.37
C ILE A 100 10.82 10.84 8.09
N ALA A 101 11.32 11.02 6.87
CA ALA A 101 12.08 12.21 6.48
C ALA A 101 11.29 13.51 6.68
N GLU A 102 9.99 13.52 6.34
CA GLU A 102 9.12 14.68 6.58
C GLU A 102 8.94 14.98 8.07
N LYS A 103 8.79 13.95 8.91
CA LYS A 103 8.67 14.12 10.37
C LYS A 103 9.97 14.59 10.99
N ASP A 104 11.11 14.09 10.54
CA ASP A 104 12.42 14.51 11.03
C ASP A 104 12.66 15.99 10.74
N GLU A 105 12.30 16.48 9.54
CA GLU A 105 12.41 17.91 9.24
C GLU A 105 11.44 18.74 10.10
N GLN A 106 10.21 18.27 10.35
CA GLN A 106 9.29 18.94 11.26
C GLN A 106 9.84 19.03 12.69
N LEU A 107 10.47 17.97 13.18
CA LEU A 107 11.12 17.97 14.50
C LEU A 107 12.24 19.00 14.54
N ARG A 108 13.10 19.03 13.52
CA ARG A 108 14.19 20.02 13.41
C ARG A 108 13.67 21.45 13.44
N VAL A 109 12.60 21.75 12.72
CA VAL A 109 11.97 23.08 12.73
C VAL A 109 11.42 23.41 14.13
N LYS A 110 10.77 22.46 14.79
CA LYS A 110 10.25 22.65 16.15
C LYS A 110 11.35 22.90 17.17
N ASP A 111 12.47 22.18 17.07
CA ASP A 111 13.61 22.36 17.97
C ASP A 111 14.22 23.77 17.84
N VAL A 112 14.34 24.28 16.62
CA VAL A 112 14.78 25.67 16.38
C VAL A 112 13.81 26.66 17.02
N GLN A 113 12.50 26.48 16.83
CA GLN A 113 11.49 27.35 17.43
C GLN A 113 11.49 27.31 18.97
N ILE A 114 11.72 26.14 19.56
CA ILE A 114 11.86 26.00 21.02
C ILE A 114 13.07 26.78 21.49
N SER A 115 14.22 26.61 20.83
CA SER A 115 15.45 27.34 21.17
C SER A 115 15.28 28.87 21.07
N GLU A 116 14.56 29.35 20.06
CA GLU A 116 14.24 30.78 19.94
C GLU A 116 13.32 31.28 21.06
N LYS A 117 12.29 30.50 21.42
CA LYS A 117 11.39 30.85 22.53
C LYS A 117 12.10 30.83 23.88
N ASP A 118 12.99 29.88 24.12
CA ASP A 118 13.77 29.82 25.35
C ASP A 118 14.66 31.06 25.51
N LYS A 119 15.32 31.50 24.42
CA LYS A 119 16.09 32.76 24.42
C LYS A 119 15.22 33.97 24.72
N GLN A 120 14.01 34.05 24.16
CA GLN A 120 13.09 35.14 24.43
C GLN A 120 12.61 35.13 25.88
N LEU A 121 12.32 33.95 26.44
CA LEU A 121 11.94 33.80 27.84
C LEU A 121 13.08 34.24 28.77
N ASP A 122 14.32 33.82 28.50
CA ASP A 122 15.49 34.23 29.27
C ASP A 122 15.68 35.75 29.25
N GLN A 123 15.56 36.38 28.06
CA GLN A 123 15.61 37.83 27.92
C GLN A 123 14.50 38.52 28.71
N GLN A 124 13.27 38.00 28.65
CA GLN A 124 12.14 38.56 29.38
C GLN A 124 12.34 38.44 30.90
N GLN A 125 12.87 37.32 31.38
CA GLN A 125 13.20 37.12 32.79
C GLN A 125 14.27 38.11 33.26
N GLN A 126 15.35 38.29 32.49
CA GLN A 126 16.39 39.27 32.81
C GLN A 126 15.87 40.71 32.86
N LEU A 127 15.07 41.11 31.87
CA LEU A 127 14.45 42.44 31.84
C LEU A 127 13.50 42.65 33.03
N THR A 128 12.75 41.62 33.40
CA THR A 128 11.85 41.65 34.56
C THR A 128 12.61 41.81 35.86
N LEU A 129 13.69 41.03 36.07
CA LEU A 129 14.55 41.15 37.24
C LEU A 129 15.18 42.55 37.33
N LYS A 130 15.67 43.08 36.21
CA LYS A 130 16.23 44.44 36.15
C LYS A 130 15.18 45.50 36.51
N ALA A 131 13.98 45.43 35.93
CA ALA A 131 12.90 46.37 36.21
C ALA A 131 12.45 46.30 37.69
N MET A 132 12.48 45.12 38.32
CA MET A 132 12.20 44.96 39.74
C MET A 132 13.28 45.62 40.62
N ALA A 133 14.57 45.41 40.29
CA ALA A 133 15.68 46.04 41.00
C ALA A 133 15.62 47.57 40.89
N ASP A 134 15.43 48.10 39.68
CA ASP A 134 15.31 49.54 39.43
C ASP A 134 14.13 50.15 40.21
N LYS A 135 13.00 49.44 40.27
CA LYS A 135 11.83 49.86 41.05
C LYS A 135 12.13 49.96 42.54
N ASP A 136 12.89 49.02 43.11
CA ASP A 136 13.22 49.04 44.52
C ASP A 136 14.23 50.14 44.86
N VAL A 137 15.19 50.43 43.98
CA VAL A 137 16.08 51.60 44.10
C VAL A 137 15.27 52.90 44.09
N LEU A 138 14.37 53.07 43.12
CA LEU A 138 13.54 54.28 43.01
C LEU A 138 12.64 54.50 44.24
N LYS A 139 12.16 53.43 44.89
CA LYS A 139 11.42 53.56 46.14
C LYS A 139 12.28 54.11 47.27
N LEU A 140 13.51 53.60 47.41
CA LEU A 140 14.45 54.07 48.43
C LEU A 140 14.79 55.55 48.22
N GLU A 141 15.14 55.94 46.99
CA GLU A 141 15.40 57.34 46.64
C GLU A 141 14.19 58.24 46.94
N LEU A 142 12.98 57.77 46.64
CA LEU A 142 11.74 58.52 46.90
C LEU A 142 11.45 58.65 48.39
N GLU A 143 11.77 57.64 49.20
CA GLU A 143 11.69 57.70 50.66
C GLU A 143 12.71 58.68 51.24
N GLU A 144 13.96 58.66 50.78
CA GLU A 144 15.01 59.61 51.19
C GLU A 144 14.65 61.05 50.83
N VAL A 145 14.19 61.29 49.60
CA VAL A 145 13.74 62.62 49.16
C VAL A 145 12.57 63.11 50.01
N LYS A 146 11.60 62.24 50.34
CA LYS A 146 10.49 62.58 51.23
C LYS A 146 10.96 62.90 52.64
N ALA A 147 11.89 62.13 53.20
CA ALA A 147 12.46 62.37 54.51
C ALA A 147 13.18 63.74 54.57
N HIS A 148 14.06 64.02 53.59
CA HIS A 148 14.73 65.31 53.50
C HIS A 148 13.76 66.48 53.29
N ALA A 149 12.69 66.31 52.52
CA ALA A 149 11.66 67.33 52.34
C ALA A 149 10.90 67.61 53.65
N GLN A 150 10.60 66.57 54.45
CA GLN A 150 9.98 66.72 55.76
C GLN A 150 10.91 67.38 56.78
N GLU A 151 12.21 67.03 56.79
CA GLU A 151 13.19 67.70 57.65
C GLU A 151 13.34 69.18 57.29
N LYS A 152 13.44 69.50 56.00
CA LYS A 152 13.50 70.88 55.52
C LYS A 152 12.23 71.66 55.87
N SER A 153 11.04 71.06 55.74
CA SER A 153 9.80 71.72 56.13
C SER A 153 9.75 71.98 57.63
N LYS A 154 10.09 70.99 58.48
CA LYS A 154 10.19 71.17 59.94
C LYS A 154 11.20 72.26 60.32
N GLY A 155 12.39 72.27 59.73
CA GLY A 155 13.42 73.28 59.97
C GLY A 155 13.05 74.68 59.44
N PHE A 156 12.25 74.75 58.38
CA PHE A 156 11.67 75.99 57.88
C PHE A 156 10.61 76.53 58.84
N PHE A 157 9.68 75.70 59.31
CA PHE A 157 8.66 76.10 60.30
C PHE A 157 9.28 76.49 61.64
N ALA A 158 10.32 75.80 62.10
CA ALA A 158 11.04 76.16 63.33
C ALA A 158 11.67 77.57 63.24
N ARG A 159 12.31 77.90 62.10
CA ARG A 159 12.86 79.24 61.85
C ARG A 159 11.79 80.32 61.67
N LEU A 160 10.65 79.97 61.08
CA LEU A 160 9.56 80.91 60.80
C LEU A 160 8.73 81.24 62.05
N LEU A 161 8.56 80.28 62.98
CA LEU A 161 7.74 80.44 64.19
C LEU A 161 8.52 80.89 65.44
N GLY A 162 9.80 81.26 65.30
CA GLY A 162 10.53 82.02 66.30
C GLY A 162 10.71 81.34 67.66
N ARG A 163 11.33 80.15 67.67
CA ARG A 163 12.06 79.62 68.83
C ARG A 163 13.46 79.22 68.42
#